data_AF-A0A2H1V5F5-F1
#
_entry.id   AF-A0A2H1V5F5-F1
#
_cell.length_a   1.000
_cell.length_b   1.000
_cell.length_c   1.000
_cell.angle_alpha   90.00
_cell.angle_beta   90.00
_cell.angle_gamma   90.00
#
_symmetry.space_group_name_H-M   'P 1'
#
loop_
_entity.id
_entity.type
_entity.pdbx_description
1 polymer ?
#
loop_
_entity_poly.entity_id
_entity_poly.type
_entity_poly.pdbx_seq_one_letter_code
_entity_poly.pdbx_strand_id
1 'polypeptide(L)'
;MLYTDAEAVLREEEAISPDELSVAQMREIKERAQNYTFQTEVNRMMKLIINSLYRNKEIFLRELISNGSDALDKIRLLSLTERDVLDANSDLSIRIKAEPEKRLLHIIDSGIGMTRNELINNLGTIAKSGTAEFLSKMQDAEKSGAQEMNDMIGQFGVGFYSAFLVADKVTVVSKSNADKQHVWESDASAFSVAEDPRGDTLRRGTHITLHVKEEAADYLQPDTIRNLVKKYSQFINFPIYLWASRTETVEESDADADAEDKADADDDAQVEDATEEKRETKKTEKTVWDWELMNDNKPIWTRKPNEVNDEEYTQFYKSLTKDTSPQLAKAHFVAEGEVTFRALLFVPRVQPADSFNRYGTKTDHIKLYVRRVFITDEFNDLMPNYLAFIQGIVDSDDLPLNVSRETLQQHKLIKIIKKKLVRKVLDMLKKIPDSEYESFWKEYSTNIKLGVIEDPSNRSRLAKLLRFHSSRGEEMTFLADYVARMKPNQNHIYYIAGSSRAEVEKSPFAERLVRRGYEVLYLTEAVDEYCLSSLPEYDGK
;
A
#
# COMPACT_ATOMS: atom_id res chain seq x y z
N MET A 1 -31.25 -49.14 48.44
CA MET A 1 -30.96 -47.85 49.08
C MET A 1 -30.76 -46.86 47.96
N LEU A 2 -31.79 -46.06 47.68
CA LEU A 2 -31.71 -44.92 46.78
C LEU A 2 -31.01 -43.82 47.57
N TYR A 3 -29.77 -43.49 47.22
CA TYR A 3 -29.12 -42.29 47.72
C TYR A 3 -29.97 -41.09 47.25
N THR A 4 -30.38 -40.23 48.19
CA THR A 4 -31.11 -39.02 47.82
C THR A 4 -30.19 -38.11 47.02
N ASP A 5 -30.72 -37.40 46.01
CA ASP A 5 -29.92 -36.45 45.18
C ASP A 5 -29.07 -35.48 46.04
N ALA A 6 -29.53 -35.15 47.25
CA ALA A 6 -28.78 -34.35 48.22
C ALA A 6 -27.45 -34.96 48.68
N GLU A 7 -27.36 -36.28 48.86
CA GLU A 7 -26.12 -36.98 49.28
C GLU A 7 -25.13 -37.14 48.11
N ALA A 8 -25.63 -37.21 46.88
CA ALA A 8 -24.79 -37.23 45.68
C ALA A 8 -24.13 -35.85 45.43
N VAL A 9 -24.89 -34.77 45.59
CA VAL A 9 -24.39 -33.38 45.48
C VAL A 9 -23.33 -33.09 46.55
N LEU A 10 -23.55 -33.53 47.80
CA LEU A 10 -22.55 -33.36 48.88
C LEU A 10 -21.24 -34.11 48.59
N ARG A 11 -21.30 -35.29 47.95
CA ARG A 11 -20.11 -36.05 47.57
C ARG A 11 -19.33 -35.43 46.41
N GLU A 12 -20.01 -34.80 45.46
CA GLU A 12 -19.36 -34.04 44.39
C GLU A 12 -18.73 -32.74 44.91
N GLU A 13 -19.32 -32.11 45.94
CA GLU A 13 -18.72 -30.95 46.62
C GLU A 13 -17.44 -31.31 47.41
N GLU A 14 -17.31 -32.56 47.88
CA GLU A 14 -16.16 -33.07 48.65
C GLU A 14 -15.13 -33.85 47.82
N ALA A 15 -15.30 -34.00 46.50
CA ALA A 15 -14.35 -34.68 45.64
C ALA A 15 -13.08 -33.82 45.45
N ILE A 16 -12.09 -34.04 46.31
CA ILE A 16 -10.83 -33.27 46.37
C ILE A 16 -9.79 -33.94 45.45
N SER A 17 -9.43 -33.26 44.36
CA SER A 17 -8.09 -33.43 43.78
C SER A 17 -7.10 -32.70 44.70
N PRO A 18 -5.96 -33.31 45.10
CA PRO A 18 -5.06 -32.74 46.12
C PRO A 18 -4.55 -31.31 45.83
N ASP A 19 -4.60 -30.91 44.56
CA ASP A 19 -4.12 -29.61 44.07
C ASP A 19 -5.25 -28.64 43.67
N GLU A 20 -6.53 -29.02 43.81
CA GLU A 20 -7.67 -28.18 43.41
C GLU A 20 -8.60 -27.85 44.58
N LEU A 21 -9.06 -26.60 44.62
CA LEU A 21 -10.04 -26.14 45.61
C LEU A 21 -11.38 -26.84 45.41
N SER A 22 -12.02 -27.23 46.52
CA SER A 22 -13.35 -27.84 46.45
C SER A 22 -14.39 -26.84 45.93
N VAL A 23 -15.51 -27.35 45.41
CA VAL A 23 -16.60 -26.52 44.88
C VAL A 23 -17.15 -25.57 45.95
N ALA A 24 -17.25 -26.05 47.20
CA ALA A 24 -17.65 -25.24 48.35
C ALA A 24 -16.63 -24.12 48.67
N GLN A 25 -15.33 -24.41 48.60
CA GLN A 25 -14.27 -23.43 48.82
C GLN A 25 -14.23 -22.37 47.70
N MET A 26 -14.40 -22.78 46.44
CA MET A 26 -14.53 -21.87 45.30
C MET A 26 -15.72 -20.92 45.43
N ARG A 27 -16.85 -21.42 45.97
CA ARG A 27 -18.04 -20.61 46.23
C ARG A 27 -17.82 -19.61 47.36
N GLU A 28 -17.23 -20.04 48.48
CA GLU A 28 -16.88 -19.17 49.61
C GLU A 28 -15.88 -18.07 49.20
N ILE A 29 -14.90 -18.40 48.35
CA ILE A 29 -13.96 -17.42 47.78
C ILE A 29 -14.69 -16.41 46.89
N LYS A 30 -15.60 -16.86 46.01
CA LYS A 30 -16.39 -15.95 45.16
C LYS A 30 -17.30 -15.02 45.96
N GLU A 31 -17.92 -15.51 47.04
CA GLU A 31 -18.79 -14.70 47.90
C GLU A 31 -18.00 -13.68 48.72
N ARG A 32 -16.74 -13.98 49.08
CA ARG A 32 -15.84 -13.07 49.80
C ARG A 32 -14.98 -12.20 48.90
N ALA A 33 -14.91 -12.50 47.60
CA ALA A 33 -14.08 -11.77 46.66
C ALA A 33 -14.59 -10.35 46.48
N GLN A 34 -13.69 -9.38 46.58
CA GLN A 34 -13.95 -8.01 46.17
C GLN A 34 -13.48 -7.82 44.74
N ASN A 35 -14.39 -7.37 43.88
CA ASN A 35 -14.09 -7.08 42.49
C ASN A 35 -13.48 -5.68 42.37
N TYR A 36 -12.31 -5.60 41.75
CA TYR A 36 -11.68 -4.34 41.40
C TYR A 36 -11.69 -4.18 39.88
N THR A 37 -11.94 -2.95 39.40
CA THR A 37 -11.79 -2.61 37.99
C THR A 37 -10.35 -2.20 37.71
N PHE A 38 -9.82 -2.57 36.54
CA PHE A 38 -8.52 -2.08 36.09
C PHE A 38 -8.48 -0.55 36.07
N GLN A 39 -7.39 0.03 36.59
CA GLN A 39 -7.13 1.46 36.58
C GLN A 39 -5.96 1.77 35.64
N THR A 40 -5.98 2.96 35.05
CA THR A 40 -4.99 3.41 34.07
C THR A 40 -4.50 4.81 34.37
N GLU A 41 -3.18 5.01 34.37
CA GLU A 41 -2.57 6.33 34.41
C GLU A 41 -2.53 6.95 33.00
N VAL A 42 -3.52 7.79 32.70
CA VAL A 42 -3.76 8.36 31.35
C VAL A 42 -2.53 9.10 30.81
N ASN A 43 -1.87 9.92 31.63
CA ASN A 43 -0.69 10.69 31.21
C ASN A 43 0.49 9.78 30.82
N ARG A 44 0.66 8.66 31.52
CA ARG A 44 1.71 7.68 31.21
C ARG A 44 1.35 6.90 29.94
N MET A 45 0.08 6.55 29.74
CA MET A 45 -0.39 5.91 28.53
C MET A 45 -0.21 6.80 27.29
N MET A 46 -0.53 8.10 27.39
CA MET A 46 -0.27 9.09 26.34
C MET A 46 1.21 9.14 25.95
N LYS A 47 2.11 9.21 26.95
CA LYS A 47 3.56 9.20 26.70
C LYS A 47 4.03 7.92 26.00
N LEU A 48 3.44 6.76 26.30
CA LEU A 48 3.77 5.51 25.62
C LEU A 48 3.25 5.48 24.18
N ILE A 49 2.03 5.98 23.94
CA ILE A 49 1.47 6.08 22.58
C ILE A 49 2.33 7.01 21.72
N ILE A 50 2.74 8.14 22.27
CA ILE A 50 3.55 9.12 21.53
C ILE A 50 4.98 8.61 21.34
N ASN A 51 5.65 8.11 22.38
CA ASN A 51 7.10 7.85 22.29
C ASN A 51 7.49 6.40 21.98
N SER A 52 6.57 5.43 22.09
CA SER A 52 6.92 4.00 22.03
C SER A 52 6.12 3.19 21.03
N LEU A 53 4.96 3.70 20.57
CA LEU A 53 4.11 2.96 19.65
C LEU A 53 4.55 3.05 18.20
N TYR A 54 5.08 4.22 17.80
CA TYR A 54 5.46 4.51 16.42
C TYR A 54 6.97 4.60 16.30
N ARG A 55 7.52 3.92 15.28
CA ARG A 55 8.95 3.99 14.98
C ARG A 55 9.29 5.23 14.18
N ASN A 56 8.44 5.56 13.20
CA ASN A 56 8.64 6.68 12.29
C ASN A 56 7.66 7.80 12.60
N LYS A 57 8.16 9.03 12.76
CA LYS A 57 7.32 10.19 13.05
C LYS A 57 6.37 10.55 11.90
N GLU A 58 6.76 10.25 10.67
CA GLU A 58 6.04 10.59 9.43
C GLU A 58 4.61 10.01 9.33
N ILE A 59 4.31 8.98 10.13
CA ILE A 59 3.00 8.33 10.17
C ILE A 59 1.87 9.27 10.63
N PHE A 60 2.19 10.39 11.30
CA PHE A 60 1.18 11.32 11.79
C PHE A 60 0.24 11.77 10.66
N LEU A 61 0.82 12.07 9.47
CA LEU A 61 0.04 12.56 8.34
C LEU A 61 -0.84 11.46 7.75
N ARG A 62 -0.36 10.21 7.73
CA ARG A 62 -1.15 9.03 7.33
C ARG A 62 -2.37 8.87 8.24
N GLU A 63 -2.19 8.95 9.56
CA GLU A 63 -3.31 8.79 10.52
C GLU A 63 -4.33 9.92 10.37
N LEU A 64 -3.88 11.17 10.21
CA LEU A 64 -4.78 12.32 10.06
C LEU A 64 -5.56 12.29 8.73
N ILE A 65 -4.91 11.93 7.62
CA ILE A 65 -5.59 11.74 6.33
C ILE A 65 -6.58 10.57 6.40
N SER A 66 -6.22 9.47 7.05
CA SER A 66 -7.11 8.31 7.23
C SER A 66 -8.36 8.69 8.02
N ASN A 67 -8.22 9.49 9.09
CA ASN A 67 -9.36 10.01 9.85
C ASN A 67 -10.24 10.93 9.02
N GLY A 68 -9.65 11.79 8.18
CA GLY A 68 -10.39 12.63 7.23
C GLY A 68 -11.17 11.79 6.20
N SER A 69 -10.55 10.73 5.68
CA SER A 69 -11.21 9.78 4.76
C SER A 69 -12.39 9.08 5.44
N ASP A 70 -12.21 8.57 6.66
CA ASP A 70 -13.29 7.95 7.44
C ASP A 70 -14.45 8.93 7.67
N ALA A 71 -14.16 10.20 7.95
CA ALA A 71 -15.17 11.24 8.14
C ALA A 71 -15.94 11.54 6.85
N LEU A 72 -15.27 11.50 5.70
CA LEU A 72 -15.86 11.66 4.37
C LEU A 72 -16.71 10.44 3.97
N ASP A 73 -16.26 9.23 4.29
CA ASP A 73 -17.06 8.01 4.07
C ASP A 73 -18.32 8.00 4.94
N LYS A 74 -18.24 8.42 6.20
CA LYS A 74 -19.42 8.53 7.08
C LYS A 74 -20.49 9.45 6.50
N ILE A 75 -20.12 10.66 6.06
CA ILE A 75 -21.10 11.59 5.47
C ILE A 75 -21.61 11.08 4.12
N ARG A 76 -20.77 10.40 3.31
CA ARG A 76 -21.19 9.77 2.06
C ARG A 76 -22.20 8.65 2.30
N LEU A 77 -22.00 7.82 3.32
CA LEU A 77 -22.93 6.76 3.67
C LEU A 77 -24.26 7.33 4.18
N LEU A 78 -24.21 8.34 5.04
CA LEU A 78 -25.43 9.03 5.51
C LEU A 78 -26.18 9.70 4.35
N SER A 79 -25.49 10.23 3.33
CA SER A 79 -26.16 10.87 2.20
C SER A 79 -26.95 9.90 1.30
N LEU A 80 -26.69 8.59 1.42
CA LEU A 80 -27.50 7.56 0.76
C LEU A 80 -28.91 7.45 1.38
N THR A 81 -29.03 7.71 2.68
CA THR A 81 -30.31 7.68 3.42
C THR A 81 -30.93 9.07 3.59
N GLU A 82 -30.12 10.09 3.81
CA GLU A 82 -30.51 11.48 4.13
C GLU A 82 -29.85 12.45 3.14
N ARG A 83 -30.55 12.84 2.07
CA ARG A 83 -29.92 13.59 0.95
C ARG A 83 -29.50 15.02 1.32
N ASP A 84 -30.12 15.62 2.32
CA ASP A 84 -29.92 16.99 2.80
C ASP A 84 -28.64 17.18 3.62
N VAL A 85 -28.00 16.10 4.07
CA VAL A 85 -26.75 16.19 4.88
C VAL A 85 -25.58 16.83 4.12
N LEU A 86 -25.66 16.85 2.78
CA LEU A 86 -24.66 17.49 1.91
C LEU A 86 -24.95 18.95 1.59
N ASP A 87 -26.15 19.47 1.88
CA ASP A 87 -26.54 20.85 1.51
C ASP A 87 -25.65 21.91 2.17
N ALA A 88 -25.16 21.63 3.38
CA ALA A 88 -24.22 22.50 4.08
C ALA A 88 -22.87 22.65 3.35
N ASN A 89 -22.42 21.59 2.68
CA ASN A 89 -21.18 21.57 1.91
C ASN A 89 -21.17 20.35 0.95
N SER A 90 -21.27 20.57 -0.35
CA SER A 90 -21.25 19.47 -1.32
C SER A 90 -19.85 18.93 -1.61
N ASP A 91 -18.79 19.65 -1.20
CA ASP A 91 -17.40 19.23 -1.41
C ASP A 91 -17.05 18.05 -0.49
N LEU A 92 -16.35 17.06 -1.04
CA LEU A 92 -15.83 15.88 -0.34
C LEU A 92 -14.33 15.77 -0.62
N SER A 93 -13.52 16.51 0.14
CA SER A 93 -12.08 16.59 -0.07
C SER A 93 -11.31 16.72 1.24
N ILE A 94 -10.01 16.42 1.16
CA ILE A 94 -9.03 16.68 2.21
C ILE A 94 -8.05 17.71 1.67
N ARG A 95 -7.73 18.74 2.45
CA ARG A 95 -6.86 19.84 2.07
C ARG A 95 -5.76 20.02 3.10
N ILE A 96 -4.52 20.16 2.63
CA ILE A 96 -3.33 20.30 3.47
C ILE A 96 -2.64 21.61 3.14
N LYS A 97 -2.37 22.42 4.17
CA LYS A 97 -1.69 23.72 4.03
C LYS A 97 -0.65 23.89 5.12
N ALA A 98 0.58 24.21 4.75
CA ALA A 98 1.62 24.60 5.69
C ALA A 98 1.76 26.13 5.76
N GLU A 99 2.04 26.65 6.95
CA GLU A 99 2.42 28.04 7.21
C GLU A 99 3.77 28.05 7.94
N PRO A 100 4.91 27.93 7.21
CA PRO A 100 6.24 27.83 7.82
C PRO A 100 6.56 28.96 8.79
N GLU A 101 6.19 30.20 8.44
CA GLU A 101 6.41 31.40 9.25
C GLU A 101 5.74 31.34 10.64
N LYS A 102 4.63 30.61 10.75
CA LYS A 102 3.90 30.42 12.02
C LYS A 102 4.15 29.06 12.65
N ARG A 103 4.91 28.19 11.98
CA ARG A 103 5.09 26.76 12.32
C ARG A 103 3.77 26.02 12.47
N LEU A 104 2.83 26.27 11.56
CA LEU A 104 1.52 25.61 11.56
C LEU A 104 1.39 24.68 10.36
N LEU A 105 0.87 23.49 10.62
CA LEU A 105 0.40 22.57 9.58
C LEU A 105 -1.10 22.35 9.75
N HIS A 106 -1.84 22.58 8.68
CA HIS A 106 -3.29 22.48 8.65
C HIS A 106 -3.72 21.27 7.82
N ILE A 107 -4.60 20.45 8.39
CA ILE A 107 -5.29 19.35 7.72
C ILE A 107 -6.78 19.63 7.85
N ILE A 108 -7.47 19.78 6.71
CA ILE A 108 -8.87 20.19 6.64
C ILE A 108 -9.63 19.12 5.86
N ASP A 109 -10.65 18.51 6.47
CA ASP A 109 -11.57 17.62 5.78
C ASP A 109 -12.98 18.22 5.77
N SER A 110 -13.74 17.92 4.71
CA SER A 110 -15.15 18.28 4.58
C SER A 110 -16.11 17.13 4.98
N GLY A 111 -15.66 16.24 5.87
CA GLY A 111 -16.40 15.08 6.36
C GLY A 111 -17.59 15.44 7.24
N ILE A 112 -18.06 14.47 8.02
CA ILE A 112 -19.24 14.61 8.89
C ILE A 112 -19.07 15.64 10.03
N GLY A 113 -17.83 15.89 10.46
CA GLY A 113 -17.52 16.70 11.65
C GLY A 113 -17.89 16.01 12.97
N MET A 114 -17.66 16.70 14.08
CA MET A 114 -17.93 16.21 15.44
C MET A 114 -18.76 17.22 16.22
N THR A 115 -19.72 16.73 16.98
CA THR A 115 -20.44 17.48 18.01
C THR A 115 -19.56 17.76 19.23
N ARG A 116 -19.97 18.67 20.12
CA ARG A 116 -19.25 18.95 21.37
C ARG A 116 -19.01 17.68 22.20
N ASN A 117 -20.01 16.82 22.27
CA ASN A 117 -19.93 15.56 23.03
C ASN A 117 -18.99 14.56 22.37
N GLU A 118 -18.96 14.50 21.04
CA GLU A 118 -18.01 13.64 20.31
C GLU A 118 -16.57 14.14 20.44
N LEU A 119 -16.33 15.46 20.44
CA LEU A 119 -15.00 16.01 20.72
C LEU A 119 -14.49 15.55 22.10
N ILE A 120 -15.35 15.61 23.12
CA ILE A 120 -14.99 15.19 24.49
C ILE A 120 -14.81 13.67 24.56
N ASN A 121 -15.75 12.91 24.01
CA ASN A 121 -15.78 11.47 24.19
C ASN A 121 -14.81 10.72 23.26
N ASN A 122 -14.63 11.17 22.01
CA ASN A 122 -13.80 10.47 21.02
C ASN A 122 -12.36 10.97 21.03
N LEU A 123 -12.11 12.28 21.10
CA LEU A 123 -10.74 12.82 21.15
C LEU A 123 -10.19 12.93 22.58
N GLY A 124 -11.07 12.96 23.59
CA GLY A 124 -10.67 13.01 25.00
C GLY A 124 -10.53 11.65 25.67
N THR A 125 -10.90 10.55 24.99
CA THR A 125 -10.77 9.18 25.52
C THR A 125 -9.78 8.39 24.67
N ILE A 126 -8.79 7.79 25.33
CA ILE A 126 -7.82 6.92 24.65
C ILE A 126 -8.47 5.58 24.32
N ALA A 127 -8.15 5.02 23.16
CA ALA A 127 -8.63 3.72 22.69
C ALA A 127 -10.15 3.67 22.43
N LYS A 128 -10.75 4.83 22.14
CA LYS A 128 -12.14 4.95 21.71
C LYS A 128 -12.19 5.41 20.26
N SER A 129 -12.83 4.62 19.38
CA SER A 129 -13.02 4.97 17.97
C SER A 129 -14.49 5.19 17.64
N GLY A 130 -14.84 6.44 17.31
CA GLY A 130 -16.17 6.76 16.79
C GLY A 130 -16.45 6.11 15.43
N THR A 131 -15.43 5.71 14.68
CA THR A 131 -15.58 4.94 13.43
C THR A 131 -16.01 3.50 13.71
N ALA A 132 -15.46 2.87 14.74
CA ALA A 132 -15.89 1.53 15.17
C ALA A 132 -17.34 1.53 15.69
N GLU A 133 -17.72 2.53 16.49
CA GLU A 133 -19.11 2.68 16.96
C GLU A 133 -20.09 2.93 15.81
N PHE A 134 -19.72 3.75 14.83
CA PHE A 134 -20.55 4.00 13.63
C PHE A 134 -20.76 2.72 12.81
N LEU A 135 -19.69 1.95 12.60
CA LEU A 135 -19.76 0.65 11.92
C LEU A 135 -20.71 -0.33 12.61
N SER A 136 -20.63 -0.45 13.94
CA SER A 136 -21.53 -1.31 14.71
C SER A 136 -22.99 -0.91 14.52
N LYS A 137 -23.31 0.38 14.61
CA LYS A 137 -24.68 0.90 14.43
C LYS A 137 -25.22 0.64 13.02
N MET A 138 -24.35 0.72 12.01
CA MET A 138 -24.74 0.53 10.61
C MET A 138 -24.88 -0.96 10.25
N GLN A 139 -24.08 -1.85 10.84
CA GLN A 139 -24.22 -3.30 10.68
C GLN A 139 -25.55 -3.82 11.27
N ASP A 140 -26.02 -3.20 12.34
CA ASP A 140 -27.30 -3.52 12.95
C ASP A 140 -28.50 -3.02 12.11
N ALA A 141 -28.28 -2.08 11.18
CA ALA A 141 -29.35 -1.35 10.47
C ALA A 141 -29.82 -2.00 9.13
N GLU A 142 -28.98 -2.62 8.29
CA GLU A 142 -29.45 -3.27 7.04
C GLU A 142 -28.59 -4.43 6.47
N LYS A 143 -29.26 -5.36 5.75
CA LYS A 143 -28.77 -6.62 5.14
C LYS A 143 -28.18 -6.48 3.72
N SER A 144 -27.91 -5.29 3.20
CA SER A 144 -27.51 -5.13 1.80
C SER A 144 -26.62 -3.89 1.57
N GLY A 145 -25.35 -4.00 1.95
CA GLY A 145 -24.33 -2.96 1.69
C GLY A 145 -22.92 -3.30 2.17
N ALA A 146 -22.64 -4.56 2.49
CA ALA A 146 -21.44 -4.99 3.23
C ALA A 146 -20.10 -4.59 2.57
N GLN A 147 -20.09 -4.33 1.27
CA GLN A 147 -18.87 -4.03 0.53
C GLN A 147 -18.41 -2.56 0.68
N GLU A 148 -19.32 -1.61 0.89
CA GLU A 148 -18.96 -0.18 1.07
C GLU A 148 -18.64 0.17 2.53
N MET A 149 -19.10 -0.66 3.49
CA MET A 149 -18.76 -0.51 4.91
C MET A 149 -17.30 -0.89 5.22
N ASN A 150 -16.65 -1.67 4.34
CA ASN A 150 -15.29 -2.19 4.57
C ASN A 150 -14.17 -1.18 4.30
N ASP A 151 -14.48 -0.02 3.70
CA ASP A 151 -13.47 1.00 3.36
C ASP A 151 -13.01 1.82 4.59
N MET A 152 -13.74 1.81 5.71
CA MET A 152 -13.36 2.56 6.92
C MET A 152 -12.11 1.99 7.60
N ILE A 153 -11.16 2.86 7.98
CA ILE A 153 -9.80 2.49 8.38
C ILE A 153 -9.64 2.47 9.90
N GLY A 154 -10.22 3.42 10.64
CA GLY A 154 -9.95 3.70 12.05
C GLY A 154 -10.62 2.76 13.06
N GLN A 155 -9.91 1.75 13.58
CA GLN A 155 -10.47 0.81 14.57
C GLN A 155 -9.94 0.98 16.02
N PHE A 156 -8.69 1.42 16.19
CA PHE A 156 -8.02 1.39 17.50
C PHE A 156 -8.31 2.58 18.42
N GLY A 157 -8.68 3.75 17.88
CA GLY A 157 -8.91 4.95 18.70
C GLY A 157 -7.65 5.57 19.31
N VAL A 158 -6.48 5.37 18.69
CA VAL A 158 -5.19 5.96 19.13
C VAL A 158 -4.47 6.78 18.05
N GLY A 159 -4.87 6.65 16.79
CA GLY A 159 -4.18 7.25 15.63
C GLY A 159 -4.10 8.78 15.68
N PHE A 160 -5.14 9.45 16.21
CA PHE A 160 -5.15 10.92 16.37
C PHE A 160 -3.97 11.44 17.20
N TYR A 161 -3.60 10.73 18.28
CA TYR A 161 -2.53 11.16 19.19
C TYR A 161 -1.13 11.07 18.57
N SER A 162 -0.97 10.42 17.42
CA SER A 162 0.26 10.47 16.64
C SER A 162 0.62 11.89 16.18
N ALA A 163 -0.34 12.82 16.14
CA ALA A 163 -0.09 14.23 15.87
C ALA A 163 0.95 14.84 16.83
N PHE A 164 0.99 14.39 18.08
CA PHE A 164 1.95 14.87 19.09
C PHE A 164 3.38 14.33 18.91
N LEU A 165 3.61 13.44 17.94
CA LEU A 165 4.97 13.08 17.50
C LEU A 165 5.72 14.31 16.94
N VAL A 166 4.97 15.18 16.27
CA VAL A 166 5.51 16.33 15.52
C VAL A 166 4.99 17.69 16.01
N ALA A 167 3.98 17.71 16.89
CA ALA A 167 3.36 18.93 17.40
C ALA A 167 3.42 19.02 18.93
N ASP A 168 3.66 20.21 19.47
CA ASP A 168 3.56 20.49 20.91
C ASP A 168 2.12 20.73 21.34
N LYS A 169 1.32 21.29 20.43
CA LYS A 169 -0.08 21.62 20.66
C LYS A 169 -0.89 21.27 19.42
N VAL A 170 -2.09 20.73 19.64
CA VAL A 170 -3.04 20.42 18.58
C VAL A 170 -4.33 21.16 18.84
N THR A 171 -4.80 21.89 17.85
CA THR A 171 -6.09 22.58 17.86
C THR A 171 -6.99 21.95 16.81
N VAL A 172 -8.18 21.52 17.20
CA VAL A 172 -9.18 20.88 16.33
C VAL A 172 -10.43 21.74 16.34
N VAL A 173 -10.77 22.32 15.19
CA VAL A 173 -12.04 23.02 14.99
C VAL A 173 -12.96 22.07 14.24
N SER A 174 -14.16 21.81 14.74
CA SER A 174 -15.09 20.89 14.08
C SER A 174 -16.52 21.43 14.06
N LYS A 175 -17.21 21.18 12.94
CA LYS A 175 -18.62 21.54 12.73
C LYS A 175 -19.37 20.32 12.18
N SER A 176 -20.24 19.76 13.00
CA SER A 176 -21.23 18.77 12.57
C SER A 176 -22.53 19.47 12.16
N ASN A 177 -23.32 18.88 11.26
CA ASN A 177 -24.66 19.40 10.93
C ASN A 177 -25.58 19.45 12.17
N ALA A 178 -25.35 18.57 13.14
CA ALA A 178 -26.20 18.43 14.34
C ALA A 178 -25.84 19.38 15.49
N ASP A 179 -24.79 20.20 15.37
CA ASP A 179 -24.29 21.03 16.47
C ASP A 179 -23.59 22.31 15.95
N LYS A 180 -23.26 23.23 16.85
CA LYS A 180 -22.47 24.44 16.54
C LYS A 180 -21.00 24.11 16.28
N GLN A 181 -20.26 25.05 15.70
CA GLN A 181 -18.81 24.94 15.57
C GLN A 181 -18.12 25.04 16.93
N HIS A 182 -17.22 24.10 17.21
CA HIS A 182 -16.47 24.05 18.47
C HIS A 182 -14.96 23.98 18.20
N VAL A 183 -14.19 24.50 19.15
CA VAL A 183 -12.73 24.43 19.18
C VAL A 183 -12.30 23.55 20.34
N TRP A 184 -11.56 22.50 20.02
CA TRP A 184 -10.86 21.64 20.97
C TRP A 184 -9.35 21.97 20.90
N GLU A 185 -8.69 22.11 22.05
CA GLU A 185 -7.24 22.37 22.11
C GLU A 185 -6.57 21.52 23.17
N SER A 186 -5.39 20.96 22.87
CA SER A 186 -4.63 20.11 23.79
C SER A 186 -3.11 20.17 23.58
N ASP A 187 -2.39 19.95 24.66
CA ASP A 187 -0.93 19.79 24.76
C ASP A 187 -0.50 18.33 25.08
N ALA A 188 -1.39 17.36 24.83
CA ALA A 188 -1.28 15.94 25.22
C ALA A 188 -1.33 15.64 26.72
N SER A 189 -1.38 16.64 27.60
CA SER A 189 -1.54 16.47 29.05
C SER A 189 -2.98 16.73 29.49
N ALA A 190 -3.58 17.78 28.94
CA ALA A 190 -4.99 18.11 29.14
C ALA A 190 -5.61 18.65 27.84
N PHE A 191 -6.93 18.80 27.81
CA PHE A 191 -7.62 19.44 26.70
C PHE A 191 -8.74 20.35 27.17
N SER A 192 -9.11 21.31 26.33
CA SER A 192 -10.24 22.22 26.54
C SER A 192 -11.17 22.21 25.33
N VAL A 193 -12.46 22.51 25.55
CA VAL A 193 -13.48 22.60 24.50
C VAL A 193 -14.34 23.84 24.70
N ALA A 194 -14.43 24.68 23.66
CA ALA A 194 -15.23 25.90 23.65
C ALA A 194 -16.03 26.04 22.35
N GLU A 195 -17.12 26.80 22.38
CA GLU A 195 -17.82 27.24 21.16
C GLU A 195 -16.91 28.20 20.38
N ASP A 196 -16.87 28.08 19.06
CA ASP A 196 -16.02 28.94 18.22
C ASP A 196 -16.61 30.35 18.09
N PRO A 197 -15.92 31.41 18.56
CA PRO A 197 -16.45 32.77 18.51
C PRO A 197 -16.62 33.31 17.09
N ARG A 198 -16.02 32.67 16.08
CA ARG A 198 -16.13 33.05 14.67
C ARG A 198 -17.43 32.56 14.03
N GLY A 199 -18.17 31.67 14.69
CA GLY A 199 -19.34 31.00 14.12
C GLY A 199 -18.97 29.90 13.11
N ASP A 200 -19.88 29.60 12.19
CA ASP A 200 -19.81 28.42 11.30
C ASP A 200 -18.90 28.63 10.08
N THR A 201 -17.62 28.89 10.31
CA THR A 201 -16.65 29.13 9.23
C THR A 201 -16.38 27.89 8.36
N LEU A 202 -16.45 26.69 8.93
CA LEU A 202 -16.18 25.43 8.22
C LEU A 202 -17.38 24.94 7.40
N ARG A 203 -18.60 25.42 7.71
CA ARG A 203 -19.90 24.86 7.26
C ARG A 203 -20.15 23.42 7.70
N ARG A 204 -19.24 22.48 7.38
CA ARG A 204 -19.21 21.09 7.84
C ARG A 204 -17.79 20.52 7.72
N GLY A 205 -17.39 19.68 8.69
CA GLY A 205 -16.13 18.95 8.67
C GLY A 205 -15.21 19.32 9.84
N THR A 206 -13.91 19.10 9.67
CA THR A 206 -12.91 19.35 10.72
C THR A 206 -11.67 20.03 10.16
N HIS A 207 -11.11 20.97 10.93
CA HIS A 207 -9.84 21.64 10.68
C HIS A 207 -8.89 21.37 11.84
N ILE A 208 -7.90 20.52 11.59
CA ILE A 208 -6.83 20.18 12.53
C ILE A 208 -5.65 21.11 12.24
N THR A 209 -5.18 21.79 13.28
CA THR A 209 -3.99 22.64 13.25
C THR A 209 -2.94 22.07 14.20
N LEU A 210 -1.79 21.75 13.65
CA LEU A 210 -0.62 21.27 14.38
C LEU A 210 0.33 22.44 14.61
N HIS A 211 0.64 22.72 15.87
CA HIS A 211 1.73 23.61 16.25
C HIS A 211 3.02 22.81 16.21
N VAL A 212 3.71 22.86 15.08
CA VAL A 212 4.83 21.97 14.74
C VAL A 212 6.04 22.31 15.60
N LYS A 213 6.66 21.26 16.16
CA LYS A 213 7.90 21.36 16.95
C LYS A 213 9.05 21.87 16.10
N GLU A 214 10.05 22.45 16.74
CA GLU A 214 11.23 22.98 16.04
C GLU A 214 11.99 21.87 15.31
N GLU A 215 12.17 20.71 15.94
CA GLU A 215 12.82 19.55 15.31
C GLU A 215 11.99 18.87 14.21
N ALA A 216 10.76 19.30 13.99
CA ALA A 216 9.82 18.74 13.02
C ALA A 216 9.51 19.72 11.87
N ALA A 217 10.29 20.81 11.74
CA ALA A 217 10.08 21.86 10.74
C ALA A 217 10.13 21.35 9.28
N ASP A 218 10.80 20.22 9.03
CA ASP A 218 10.84 19.57 7.70
C ASP A 218 9.44 19.22 7.17
N TYR A 219 8.48 18.95 8.06
CA TYR A 219 7.09 18.65 7.70
C TYR A 219 6.28 19.88 7.29
N LEU A 220 6.87 21.08 7.33
CA LEU A 220 6.27 22.31 6.80
C LEU A 220 6.68 22.56 5.34
N GLN A 221 7.64 21.78 4.80
CA GLN A 221 8.09 21.90 3.43
C GLN A 221 7.10 21.22 2.46
N PRO A 222 6.65 21.89 1.38
CA PRO A 222 5.70 21.31 0.43
C PRO A 222 6.15 19.99 -0.18
N ASP A 223 7.44 19.85 -0.51
CA ASP A 223 7.99 18.63 -1.10
C ASP A 223 7.95 17.44 -0.13
N THR A 224 8.24 17.68 1.15
CA THR A 224 8.12 16.66 2.20
C THR A 224 6.68 16.18 2.30
N ILE A 225 5.71 17.10 2.39
CA ILE A 225 4.29 16.76 2.48
C ILE A 225 3.85 15.99 1.23
N ARG A 226 4.24 16.45 0.02
CA ARG A 226 3.94 15.79 -1.25
C ARG A 226 4.43 14.34 -1.25
N ASN A 227 5.66 14.10 -0.80
CA ASN A 227 6.25 12.77 -0.73
C ASN A 227 5.52 11.88 0.28
N LEU A 228 5.12 12.41 1.43
CA LEU A 228 4.36 11.66 2.43
C LEU A 228 2.97 11.27 1.95
N VAL A 229 2.24 12.20 1.32
CA VAL A 229 0.91 11.92 0.74
C VAL A 229 1.04 10.86 -0.34
N LYS A 230 2.02 10.97 -1.24
CA LYS A 230 2.29 9.97 -2.29
C LYS A 230 2.70 8.61 -1.72
N LYS A 231 3.43 8.58 -0.61
CA LYS A 231 3.86 7.32 0.03
C LYS A 231 2.69 6.61 0.70
N TYR A 232 1.86 7.33 1.45
CA TYR A 232 0.89 6.71 2.37
C TYR A 232 -0.56 6.74 1.90
N SER A 233 -0.93 7.75 1.12
CA SER A 233 -2.32 8.12 0.86
C SER A 233 -2.66 8.27 -0.63
N GLN A 234 -1.79 7.79 -1.52
CA GLN A 234 -1.96 7.88 -2.98
C GLN A 234 -3.27 7.27 -3.48
N PHE A 235 -3.84 6.30 -2.75
CA PHE A 235 -5.00 5.53 -3.19
C PHE A 235 -6.23 5.69 -2.29
N ILE A 236 -6.21 6.70 -1.42
CA ILE A 236 -7.41 7.14 -0.70
C ILE A 236 -8.46 7.61 -1.71
N ASN A 237 -9.73 7.27 -1.46
CA ASN A 237 -10.82 7.43 -2.42
C ASN A 237 -11.26 8.88 -2.65
N PHE A 238 -10.85 9.80 -1.76
CA PHE A 238 -11.24 11.21 -1.81
C PHE A 238 -10.08 12.09 -2.28
N PRO A 239 -10.34 13.17 -3.04
CA PRO A 239 -9.31 14.13 -3.46
C PRO A 239 -8.55 14.71 -2.28
N ILE A 240 -7.22 14.62 -2.34
CA ILE A 240 -6.29 15.23 -1.40
C ILE A 240 -5.59 16.38 -2.11
N TYR A 241 -5.78 17.60 -1.61
CA TYR A 241 -5.16 18.80 -2.16
C TYR A 241 -4.05 19.32 -1.25
N LEU A 242 -2.94 19.76 -1.85
CA LEU A 242 -1.85 20.45 -1.17
C LEU A 242 -1.79 21.90 -1.64
N TRP A 243 -1.77 22.85 -0.70
CA TRP A 243 -1.50 24.25 -1.02
C TRP A 243 -0.01 24.43 -1.33
N ALA A 244 0.32 24.64 -2.60
CA ALA A 244 1.70 24.76 -3.07
C ALA A 244 1.83 25.82 -4.17
N SER A 245 3.05 26.34 -4.32
CA SER A 245 3.38 27.27 -5.40
C SER A 245 3.86 26.54 -6.65
N ARG A 246 3.47 27.00 -7.83
CA ARG A 246 4.07 26.63 -9.11
C ARG A 246 4.53 27.87 -9.87
N THR A 247 5.62 27.73 -10.63
CA THR A 247 6.11 28.77 -11.54
C THR A 247 5.37 28.64 -12.87
N GLU A 248 4.61 29.67 -13.24
CA GLU A 248 3.99 29.77 -14.56
C GLU A 248 4.72 30.83 -15.38
N THR A 249 5.02 30.51 -16.64
CA THR A 249 5.54 31.48 -17.59
C THR A 249 4.35 32.18 -18.23
N VAL A 250 4.15 33.45 -17.88
CA VAL A 250 3.10 34.28 -18.49
C VAL A 250 3.74 35.07 -19.63
N GLU A 251 3.11 35.03 -20.80
CA GLU A 251 3.44 35.95 -21.89
C GLU A 251 2.69 37.26 -21.62
N GLU A 252 3.41 38.32 -21.26
CA GLU A 252 2.84 39.66 -21.17
C GLU A 252 2.40 40.09 -22.58
N SER A 253 1.10 40.26 -22.79
CA SER A 253 0.60 41.04 -23.91
C SER A 253 0.86 42.52 -23.63
N ASP A 254 1.37 43.27 -24.62
CA ASP A 254 1.75 44.71 -24.64
C ASP A 254 0.65 45.73 -24.18
N ALA A 255 -0.31 45.36 -23.33
CA ALA A 255 -1.41 46.22 -22.89
C ALA A 255 -1.13 46.99 -21.58
N ASP A 256 -0.12 46.60 -20.80
CA ASP A 256 0.22 47.24 -19.51
C ASP A 256 1.51 48.07 -19.54
N ALA A 257 2.14 48.25 -20.71
CA ALA A 257 3.35 49.08 -20.87
C ALA A 257 3.06 50.56 -21.23
N ASP A 258 1.82 50.94 -21.52
CA ASP A 258 1.45 52.28 -22.01
C ASP A 258 0.93 53.24 -20.91
N ALA A 259 1.36 53.07 -19.64
CA ALA A 259 0.87 53.88 -18.53
C ALA A 259 1.91 54.77 -17.79
N GLU A 260 3.20 54.72 -18.12
CA GLU A 260 4.20 55.51 -17.34
C GLU A 260 5.06 56.55 -18.09
N ASP A 261 4.98 56.70 -19.41
CA ASP A 261 5.71 57.79 -20.09
C ASP A 261 4.79 58.80 -20.79
N LYS A 262 4.30 59.78 -20.01
CA LYS A 262 3.90 61.10 -20.52
C LYS A 262 4.60 62.19 -19.72
N ALA A 263 5.80 62.56 -20.14
CA ALA A 263 6.36 63.89 -19.92
C ALA A 263 7.34 64.26 -21.04
N ASP A 264 6.95 65.28 -21.80
CA ASP A 264 7.77 66.23 -22.58
C ASP A 264 8.68 65.72 -23.72
N ALA A 265 8.29 65.98 -24.97
CA ALA A 265 8.86 67.05 -25.80
C ALA A 265 8.31 67.00 -27.24
N ASP A 266 8.17 68.19 -27.82
CA ASP A 266 7.58 68.52 -29.11
C ASP A 266 8.60 68.44 -30.28
N ASP A 267 8.03 68.32 -31.48
CA ASP A 267 8.51 68.80 -32.79
C ASP A 267 9.29 67.91 -33.81
N ASP A 268 8.58 67.71 -34.93
CA ASP A 268 8.90 67.56 -36.36
C ASP A 268 9.96 66.61 -37.00
N ALA A 269 9.45 65.96 -38.07
CA ALA A 269 10.07 65.60 -39.37
C ALA A 269 10.38 64.13 -39.75
N GLN A 270 9.46 63.56 -40.55
CA GLN A 270 9.59 62.81 -41.83
C GLN A 270 10.51 61.55 -42.04
N VAL A 271 9.80 60.40 -42.23
CA VAL A 271 9.83 59.27 -43.21
C VAL A 271 11.03 58.29 -43.46
N GLU A 272 10.62 57.00 -43.60
CA GLU A 272 11.24 55.79 -44.21
C GLU A 272 12.39 55.13 -43.40
N ASP A 273 12.49 53.81 -43.19
CA ASP A 273 12.17 52.64 -44.02
C ASP A 273 12.07 51.35 -43.15
N ALA A 274 11.63 50.25 -43.76
CA ALA A 274 11.21 48.97 -43.16
C ALA A 274 12.23 48.16 -42.31
N THR A 275 11.74 47.56 -41.21
CA THR A 275 11.97 46.14 -40.84
C THR A 275 10.90 45.66 -39.85
N GLU A 276 10.10 44.66 -40.22
CA GLU A 276 9.28 43.87 -39.28
C GLU A 276 10.22 43.04 -38.38
N GLU A 277 10.72 43.65 -37.31
CA GLU A 277 11.26 42.89 -36.18
C GLU A 277 10.09 42.27 -35.40
N LYS A 278 10.00 40.93 -35.44
CA LYS A 278 9.19 40.17 -34.49
C LYS A 278 9.55 40.61 -33.07
N ARG A 279 8.67 41.37 -32.42
CA ARG A 279 8.76 41.65 -30.99
C ARG A 279 8.83 40.32 -30.24
N GLU A 280 9.96 40.06 -29.59
CA GLU A 280 10.08 38.95 -28.66
C GLU A 280 9.15 39.21 -27.49
N THR A 281 8.07 38.43 -27.37
CA THR A 281 7.20 38.39 -26.20
C THR A 281 8.05 38.08 -24.97
N LYS A 282 8.16 39.05 -24.06
CA LYS A 282 8.90 38.92 -22.81
C LYS A 282 8.17 37.92 -21.92
N LYS A 283 8.77 36.74 -21.75
CA LYS A 283 8.27 35.69 -20.88
C LYS A 283 8.64 36.03 -19.44
N THR A 284 7.67 36.37 -18.61
CA THR A 284 7.88 36.62 -17.18
C THR A 284 7.42 35.41 -16.37
N GLU A 285 8.29 34.94 -15.47
CA GLU A 285 7.97 33.84 -14.55
C GLU A 285 7.21 34.40 -13.34
N LYS A 286 5.97 33.95 -13.13
CA LYS A 286 5.14 34.32 -11.99
C LYS A 286 4.87 33.10 -11.10
N THR A 287 5.12 33.25 -9.80
CA THR A 287 4.78 32.24 -8.79
C THR A 287 3.30 32.34 -8.45
N VAL A 288 2.52 31.30 -8.77
CA VAL A 288 1.09 31.20 -8.44
C VAL A 288 0.91 30.14 -7.35
N TRP A 289 0.12 30.48 -6.33
CA TRP A 289 -0.25 29.55 -5.25
C TRP A 289 -1.65 29.01 -5.51
N ASP A 290 -1.79 27.69 -5.54
CA ASP A 290 -3.07 27.03 -5.75
C ASP A 290 -3.11 25.65 -5.06
N TRP A 291 -4.29 25.04 -5.05
CA TRP A 291 -4.52 23.68 -4.57
C TRP A 291 -4.11 22.66 -5.63
N GLU A 292 -2.99 21.97 -5.41
CA GLU A 292 -2.49 20.88 -6.26
C GLU A 292 -3.13 19.54 -5.83
N LEU A 293 -3.71 18.78 -6.77
CA LEU A 293 -4.24 17.43 -6.49
C LEU A 293 -3.09 16.43 -6.31
N MET A 294 -3.07 15.70 -5.20
CA MET A 294 -1.97 14.80 -4.83
C MET A 294 -2.19 13.34 -5.25
N ASN A 295 -3.43 12.85 -5.24
CA ASN A 295 -3.81 11.46 -5.47
C ASN A 295 -4.61 11.29 -6.78
N ASP A 296 -3.97 11.61 -7.89
CA ASP A 296 -4.52 11.47 -9.25
C ASP A 296 -4.64 10.00 -9.73
N ASN A 297 -3.86 9.10 -9.11
CA ASN A 297 -3.78 7.70 -9.52
C ASN A 297 -4.96 6.89 -8.99
N LYS A 298 -5.77 6.37 -9.90
CA LYS A 298 -6.92 5.52 -9.55
C LYS A 298 -6.45 4.12 -9.12
N PRO A 299 -7.05 3.52 -8.09
CA PRO A 299 -6.69 2.17 -7.63
C PRO A 299 -7.24 1.10 -8.58
N ILE A 300 -6.54 0.84 -9.69
CA ILE A 300 -7.04 -0.03 -10.77
C ILE A 300 -7.25 -1.50 -10.35
N TRP A 301 -6.62 -1.96 -9.27
CA TRP A 301 -6.80 -3.31 -8.74
C TRP A 301 -8.15 -3.54 -8.05
N THR A 302 -8.90 -2.46 -7.78
CA THR A 302 -10.24 -2.54 -7.18
C THR A 302 -11.33 -2.80 -8.23
N ARG A 303 -11.04 -2.46 -9.50
CA ARG A 303 -11.92 -2.68 -10.66
C ARG A 303 -11.81 -4.11 -11.15
N LYS A 304 -12.82 -4.59 -11.88
CA LYS A 304 -12.76 -5.92 -12.46
C LYS A 304 -11.68 -5.96 -13.57
N PRO A 305 -10.91 -7.04 -13.71
CA PRO A 305 -9.83 -7.09 -14.70
C PRO A 305 -10.25 -6.83 -16.15
N ASN A 306 -11.49 -7.14 -16.50
CA ASN A 306 -12.07 -6.91 -17.84
C ASN A 306 -12.53 -5.47 -18.09
N GLU A 307 -12.59 -4.63 -17.06
CA GLU A 307 -12.97 -3.21 -17.15
C GLU A 307 -11.75 -2.29 -17.24
N VAL A 308 -10.52 -2.82 -17.12
CA VAL A 308 -9.26 -2.08 -17.15
C VAL A 308 -8.54 -2.37 -18.46
N ASN A 309 -8.20 -1.32 -19.22
CA ASN A 309 -7.47 -1.47 -20.47
C ASN A 309 -5.95 -1.59 -20.26
N ASP A 310 -5.23 -1.97 -21.32
CA ASP A 310 -3.79 -2.24 -21.26
C ASP A 310 -2.95 -0.97 -21.06
N GLU A 311 -3.43 0.18 -21.54
CA GLU A 311 -2.82 1.49 -21.33
C GLU A 311 -2.88 1.91 -19.86
N GLU A 312 -4.01 1.69 -19.18
CA GLU A 312 -4.21 1.98 -17.76
C GLU A 312 -3.27 1.13 -16.90
N TYR A 313 -3.11 -0.16 -17.21
CA TYR A 313 -2.11 -1.00 -16.53
C TYR A 313 -0.69 -0.48 -16.73
N THR A 314 -0.38 -0.01 -17.94
CA THR A 314 0.96 0.48 -18.28
C THR A 314 1.26 1.80 -17.59
N GLN A 315 0.31 2.73 -17.58
CA GLN A 315 0.43 3.99 -16.83
C GLN A 315 0.58 3.72 -15.33
N PHE A 316 -0.23 2.80 -14.80
CA PHE A 316 -0.12 2.40 -13.41
C PHE A 316 1.24 1.78 -13.08
N TYR A 317 1.73 0.84 -13.89
CA TYR A 317 3.06 0.25 -13.74
C TYR A 317 4.14 1.33 -13.67
N LYS A 318 4.18 2.23 -14.66
CA LYS A 318 5.17 3.33 -14.70
C LYS A 318 5.08 4.24 -13.48
N SER A 319 3.86 4.57 -13.04
CA SER A 319 3.64 5.39 -11.83
C SER A 319 4.14 4.71 -10.56
N LEU A 320 3.97 3.38 -10.47
CA LEU A 320 4.32 2.58 -9.30
C LEU A 320 5.83 2.37 -9.20
N THR A 321 6.49 2.11 -10.33
CA THR A 321 7.87 1.61 -10.39
C THR A 321 8.88 2.68 -10.80
N LYS A 322 8.39 3.82 -11.29
CA LYS A 322 9.19 4.89 -11.92
C LYS A 322 9.93 4.45 -13.18
N ASP A 323 9.57 3.30 -13.74
CA ASP A 323 10.07 2.82 -15.02
C ASP A 323 9.47 3.66 -16.17
N THR A 324 10.25 3.87 -17.22
CA THR A 324 9.81 4.54 -18.45
C THR A 324 9.27 3.55 -19.48
N SER A 325 9.68 2.28 -19.38
CA SER A 325 9.27 1.18 -20.26
C SER A 325 7.93 0.58 -19.80
N PRO A 326 7.16 -0.05 -20.69
CA PRO A 326 6.02 -0.85 -20.28
C PRO A 326 6.47 -2.16 -19.62
N GLN A 327 5.61 -2.74 -18.79
CA GLN A 327 5.76 -4.08 -18.25
C GLN A 327 5.86 -5.14 -19.36
N LEU A 328 6.53 -6.25 -19.07
CA LEU A 328 6.60 -7.44 -19.93
C LEU A 328 5.34 -8.30 -19.81
N ALA A 329 4.89 -8.51 -18.57
CA ALA A 329 3.72 -9.31 -18.26
C ALA A 329 3.00 -8.74 -17.03
N LYS A 330 1.72 -9.09 -16.89
CA LYS A 330 0.89 -8.67 -15.75
C LYS A 330 -0.04 -9.79 -15.28
N ALA A 331 -0.37 -9.75 -13.99
CA ALA A 331 -1.38 -10.59 -13.37
C ALA A 331 -2.27 -9.75 -12.46
N HIS A 332 -3.55 -9.62 -12.83
CA HIS A 332 -4.58 -9.01 -11.99
C HIS A 332 -5.55 -10.10 -11.52
N PHE A 333 -5.66 -10.29 -10.21
CA PHE A 333 -6.57 -11.29 -9.67
C PHE A 333 -7.09 -10.93 -8.27
N VAL A 334 -8.24 -11.52 -7.94
CA VAL A 334 -8.79 -11.57 -6.58
C VAL A 334 -8.57 -12.99 -6.03
N ALA A 335 -8.07 -13.08 -4.81
CA ALA A 335 -7.89 -14.31 -4.08
C ALA A 335 -8.94 -14.37 -2.96
N GLU A 336 -9.69 -15.46 -2.88
CA GLU A 336 -10.75 -15.70 -1.88
C GLU A 336 -10.41 -16.91 -0.99
N GLY A 337 -11.10 -17.08 0.15
CA GLY A 337 -10.94 -18.20 1.08
C GLY A 337 -10.54 -17.75 2.49
N GLU A 338 -9.54 -18.39 3.10
CA GLU A 338 -9.05 -18.03 4.46
C GLU A 338 -8.49 -16.60 4.55
N VAL A 339 -8.04 -16.05 3.42
CA VAL A 339 -7.66 -14.64 3.28
C VAL A 339 -8.14 -14.13 1.94
N THR A 340 -8.84 -12.99 1.99
CA THR A 340 -9.34 -12.28 0.82
C THR A 340 -8.43 -11.10 0.50
N PHE A 341 -7.93 -11.04 -0.73
CA PHE A 341 -7.12 -9.90 -1.19
C PHE A 341 -7.19 -9.74 -2.70
N ARG A 342 -6.94 -8.52 -3.16
CA ARG A 342 -6.76 -8.16 -4.56
C ARG A 342 -5.27 -7.97 -4.80
N ALA A 343 -4.76 -8.44 -5.93
CA ALA A 343 -3.35 -8.28 -6.27
C ALA A 343 -3.19 -7.92 -7.74
N LEU A 344 -2.24 -7.03 -7.99
CA LEU A 344 -1.79 -6.64 -9.31
C LEU A 344 -0.27 -6.73 -9.34
N LEU A 345 0.23 -7.69 -10.12
CA LEU A 345 1.64 -8.03 -10.22
C LEU A 345 2.15 -7.81 -11.65
N PHE A 346 3.41 -7.44 -11.77
CA PHE A 346 4.08 -7.09 -13.01
C PHE A 346 5.45 -7.77 -13.10
N VAL A 347 5.84 -8.08 -14.33
CA VAL A 347 7.21 -8.46 -14.68
C VAL A 347 7.84 -7.27 -15.41
N PRO A 348 8.92 -6.67 -14.90
CA PRO A 348 9.66 -5.65 -15.63
C PRO A 348 10.25 -6.21 -16.92
N ARG A 349 10.43 -5.38 -17.96
CA ARG A 349 11.11 -5.82 -19.20
C ARG A 349 12.60 -6.03 -19.02
N VAL A 350 13.21 -5.29 -18.11
CA VAL A 350 14.64 -5.34 -17.82
C VAL A 350 14.80 -5.36 -16.30
N GLN A 351 15.64 -6.25 -15.78
CA GLN A 351 15.95 -6.24 -14.35
C GLN A 351 17.04 -5.20 -14.03
N PRO A 352 17.06 -4.61 -12.83
CA PRO A 352 18.18 -3.78 -12.40
C PRO A 352 19.52 -4.52 -12.48
N ALA A 353 20.57 -3.85 -12.92
CA ALA A 353 21.90 -4.47 -13.12
C ALA A 353 22.50 -5.07 -11.83
N ASP A 354 22.09 -4.58 -10.66
CA ASP A 354 22.53 -5.03 -9.34
C ASP A 354 21.59 -6.07 -8.69
N SER A 355 20.61 -6.60 -9.41
CA SER A 355 19.61 -7.54 -8.89
C SER A 355 20.24 -8.77 -8.20
N PHE A 356 21.26 -9.38 -8.81
CA PHE A 356 21.94 -10.54 -8.22
C PHE A 356 22.93 -10.19 -7.10
N ASN A 357 23.51 -8.99 -7.11
CA ASN A 357 24.32 -8.51 -5.99
C ASN A 357 23.48 -8.35 -4.72
N ARG A 358 22.18 -8.07 -4.90
CA ARG A 358 21.17 -7.96 -3.83
C ARG A 358 20.40 -9.26 -3.59
N TYR A 359 20.84 -10.39 -4.16
CA TYR A 359 20.11 -11.64 -4.01
C TYR A 359 20.01 -12.06 -2.54
N GLY A 360 18.79 -12.38 -2.09
CA GLY A 360 18.52 -12.72 -0.69
C GLY A 360 18.49 -11.53 0.28
N THR A 361 18.71 -10.30 -0.19
CA THR A 361 18.54 -9.08 0.61
C THR A 361 17.10 -8.58 0.56
N LYS A 362 16.78 -7.56 1.36
CA LYS A 362 15.43 -7.00 1.39
C LYS A 362 15.10 -6.29 0.08
N THR A 363 13.88 -6.50 -0.43
CA THR A 363 13.37 -5.83 -1.64
C THR A 363 12.02 -5.18 -1.34
N ASP A 364 11.77 -4.02 -1.95
CA ASP A 364 10.61 -3.15 -1.76
C ASP A 364 9.61 -3.23 -2.95
N HIS A 365 9.72 -4.28 -3.76
CA HIS A 365 9.03 -4.38 -5.04
C HIS A 365 7.53 -4.67 -4.93
N ILE A 366 7.08 -5.25 -3.82
CA ILE A 366 5.66 -5.50 -3.55
C ILE A 366 5.20 -4.63 -2.39
N LYS A 367 4.27 -3.72 -2.67
CA LYS A 367 3.67 -2.86 -1.67
C LYS A 367 2.42 -3.50 -1.10
N LEU A 368 2.36 -3.64 0.22
CA LEU A 368 1.19 -4.13 0.93
C LEU A 368 0.29 -2.96 1.34
N TYR A 369 -0.98 -3.07 0.95
CA TYR A 369 -2.05 -2.19 1.32
C TYR A 369 -3.08 -2.94 2.16
N VAL A 370 -3.68 -2.22 3.09
CA VAL A 370 -4.89 -2.66 3.78
C VAL A 370 -5.91 -1.56 3.66
N ARG A 371 -7.06 -1.86 3.04
CA ARG A 371 -8.12 -0.88 2.73
C ARG A 371 -7.55 0.33 1.98
N ARG A 372 -6.69 0.07 0.97
CA ARG A 372 -6.01 1.08 0.14
C ARG A 372 -5.05 2.01 0.89
N VAL A 373 -4.79 1.77 2.18
CA VAL A 373 -3.76 2.47 2.96
C VAL A 373 -2.46 1.67 2.88
N PHE A 374 -1.37 2.36 2.53
CA PHE A 374 -0.05 1.73 2.49
C PHE A 374 0.40 1.33 3.90
N ILE A 375 0.79 0.07 4.05
CA ILE A 375 1.28 -0.50 5.32
C ILE A 375 2.80 -0.61 5.29
N THR A 376 3.33 -1.36 4.31
CA THR A 376 4.77 -1.64 4.22
C THR A 376 5.15 -2.17 2.84
N ASP A 377 6.37 -1.88 2.42
CA ASP A 377 7.09 -2.49 1.30
C ASP A 377 8.30 -3.30 1.77
N GLU A 378 8.71 -3.21 3.05
CA GLU A 378 9.87 -3.92 3.61
C GLU A 378 9.60 -5.42 3.91
N PHE A 379 8.62 -6.01 3.26
CA PHE A 379 8.06 -7.31 3.65
C PHE A 379 8.55 -8.45 2.75
N ASN A 380 9.76 -8.93 3.05
CA ASN A 380 10.45 -10.00 2.31
C ASN A 380 9.71 -11.35 2.26
N ASP A 381 8.69 -11.56 3.08
CA ASP A 381 8.00 -12.85 3.15
C ASP A 381 6.91 -13.01 2.08
N LEU A 382 6.53 -11.96 1.34
CA LEU A 382 5.47 -12.03 0.32
C LEU A 382 5.90 -12.75 -0.96
N MET A 383 7.19 -12.75 -1.29
CA MET A 383 7.76 -13.46 -2.43
C MET A 383 9.02 -14.24 -2.04
N PRO A 384 9.33 -15.35 -2.72
CA PRO A 384 10.63 -15.99 -2.61
C PRO A 384 11.70 -15.20 -3.38
N ASN A 385 12.97 -15.37 -3.01
CA ASN A 385 14.11 -14.63 -3.59
C ASN A 385 14.19 -14.76 -5.11
N TYR A 386 13.91 -15.96 -5.64
CA TYR A 386 13.91 -16.20 -7.08
C TYR A 386 12.80 -15.46 -7.84
N LEU A 387 11.79 -14.90 -7.17
CA LEU A 387 10.75 -14.02 -7.75
C LEU A 387 10.83 -12.59 -7.21
N ALA A 388 11.95 -12.19 -6.60
CA ALA A 388 12.10 -10.86 -6.04
C ALA A 388 11.90 -9.75 -7.10
N PHE A 389 12.20 -10.02 -8.37
CA PHE A 389 11.99 -9.08 -9.48
C PHE A 389 10.53 -8.72 -9.76
N ILE A 390 9.56 -9.44 -9.18
CA ILE A 390 8.14 -9.16 -9.38
C ILE A 390 7.77 -7.88 -8.65
N GLN A 391 7.22 -6.92 -9.39
CA GLN A 391 6.75 -5.65 -8.86
C GLN A 391 5.24 -5.64 -8.77
N GLY A 392 4.67 -4.95 -7.79
CA GLY A 392 3.23 -4.83 -7.72
C GLY A 392 2.68 -4.44 -6.36
N ILE A 393 1.42 -4.74 -6.19
CA ILE A 393 0.65 -4.41 -5.00
C ILE A 393 -0.20 -5.59 -4.54
N VAL A 394 -0.45 -5.64 -3.24
CA VAL A 394 -1.38 -6.56 -2.60
C VAL A 394 -2.25 -5.72 -1.67
N ASP A 395 -3.57 -5.75 -1.86
CA ASP A 395 -4.52 -5.00 -1.05
C ASP A 395 -5.55 -5.95 -0.42
N SER A 396 -5.70 -5.89 0.89
CA SER A 396 -6.59 -6.77 1.64
C SER A 396 -7.42 -5.98 2.64
N ASP A 397 -8.71 -6.31 2.73
CA ASP A 397 -9.65 -5.66 3.64
C ASP A 397 -9.68 -6.34 5.04
N ASP A 398 -9.13 -7.57 5.12
CA ASP A 398 -9.28 -8.53 6.23
C ASP A 398 -8.00 -8.76 7.05
N LEU A 399 -6.89 -8.10 6.71
CA LEU A 399 -5.62 -8.33 7.41
C LEU A 399 -5.62 -7.69 8.81
N PRO A 400 -5.34 -8.46 9.88
CA PRO A 400 -5.21 -7.92 11.22
C PRO A 400 -3.93 -7.09 11.33
N LEU A 401 -4.10 -5.76 11.33
CA LEU A 401 -3.01 -4.82 11.53
C LEU A 401 -2.60 -4.78 13.00
N ASN A 402 -1.31 -4.52 13.23
CA ASN A 402 -0.87 -4.13 14.56
C ASN A 402 -1.32 -2.68 14.87
N VAL A 403 -1.14 -2.26 16.12
CA VAL A 403 -1.57 -0.92 16.55
C VAL A 403 -0.80 0.19 15.83
N SER A 404 0.47 -0.03 15.46
CA SER A 404 1.25 0.94 14.68
C SER A 404 0.86 1.02 13.20
N ARG A 405 0.12 0.03 12.70
CA ARG A 405 -0.20 -0.20 11.27
C ARG A 405 1.06 -0.22 10.38
N GLU A 406 2.18 -0.70 10.91
CA GLU A 406 3.44 -0.84 10.15
C GLU A 406 3.84 -2.31 9.97
N THR A 407 3.37 -3.21 10.85
CA THR A 407 3.62 -4.65 10.72
C THR A 407 2.33 -5.45 10.92
N LEU A 408 2.31 -6.66 10.39
CA LEU A 408 1.18 -7.57 10.54
C LEU A 408 1.33 -8.43 11.79
N GLN A 409 0.23 -8.66 12.51
CA GLN A 409 0.24 -9.46 13.75
C GLN A 409 0.36 -10.98 13.49
N GLN A 410 -0.14 -11.47 12.35
CA GLN A 410 -0.28 -12.91 12.09
C GLN A 410 0.58 -13.42 10.92
N HIS A 411 1.66 -14.13 11.23
CA HIS A 411 2.52 -14.75 10.22
C HIS A 411 1.85 -15.87 9.38
N LYS A 412 0.74 -16.47 9.85
CA LYS A 412 0.07 -17.57 9.13
C LYS A 412 -0.60 -17.09 7.84
N LEU A 413 -1.35 -15.99 7.89
CA LEU A 413 -2.06 -15.43 6.74
C LEU A 413 -1.08 -15.06 5.62
N ILE A 414 0.07 -14.51 6.00
CA ILE A 414 1.14 -14.17 5.06
C ILE A 414 1.64 -15.38 4.27
N LYS A 415 1.84 -16.53 4.91
CA LYS A 415 2.27 -17.75 4.20
C LYS A 415 1.23 -18.18 3.15
N ILE A 416 -0.05 -17.97 3.44
CA ILE A 416 -1.15 -18.27 2.50
C ILE A 416 -1.14 -17.27 1.34
N ILE A 417 -0.98 -15.98 1.62
CA ILE A 417 -0.83 -14.93 0.60
C ILE A 417 0.36 -15.26 -0.31
N LYS A 418 1.54 -15.51 0.24
CA LYS A 418 2.75 -15.92 -0.51
C LYS A 418 2.47 -17.09 -1.44
N LYS A 419 1.85 -18.17 -0.94
CA LYS A 419 1.53 -19.35 -1.76
C LYS A 419 0.60 -19.01 -2.93
N LYS A 420 -0.41 -18.17 -2.71
CA LYS A 420 -1.33 -17.73 -3.78
C LYS A 420 -0.63 -16.81 -4.78
N LEU A 421 0.19 -15.87 -4.32
CA LEU A 421 1.00 -14.97 -5.16
C LEU A 421 1.96 -15.75 -6.06
N VAL A 422 2.81 -16.62 -5.47
CA VAL A 422 3.74 -17.48 -6.23
C VAL A 422 3.00 -18.30 -7.27
N ARG A 423 1.84 -18.87 -6.91
CA ARG A 423 1.03 -19.63 -7.86
C ARG A 423 0.62 -18.78 -9.05
N LYS A 424 0.11 -17.57 -8.81
CA LYS A 424 -0.35 -16.68 -9.88
C LYS A 424 0.79 -16.11 -10.71
N VAL A 425 1.95 -15.84 -10.12
CA VAL A 425 3.16 -15.45 -10.86
C VAL A 425 3.57 -16.56 -11.82
N LEU A 426 3.70 -17.80 -11.35
CA LEU A 426 4.10 -18.90 -12.25
C LEU A 426 3.08 -19.15 -13.37
N ASP A 427 1.78 -18.95 -13.10
CA ASP A 427 0.74 -19.02 -14.13
C ASP A 427 0.85 -17.87 -15.14
N MET A 428 1.26 -16.67 -14.70
CA MET A 428 1.53 -15.52 -15.55
C MET A 428 2.77 -15.76 -16.43
N LEU A 429 3.88 -16.23 -15.84
CA LEU A 429 5.11 -16.51 -16.58
C LEU A 429 4.90 -17.57 -17.66
N LYS A 430 4.10 -18.61 -17.37
CA LYS A 430 3.72 -19.63 -18.36
C LYS A 430 2.92 -19.07 -19.54
N LYS A 431 2.23 -17.95 -19.36
CA LYS A 431 1.39 -17.30 -20.39
C LYS A 431 2.13 -16.24 -21.21
N ILE A 432 3.42 -16.02 -20.94
CA ILE A 432 4.24 -15.12 -21.76
C ILE A 432 4.27 -15.67 -23.19
N PRO A 433 3.89 -14.88 -24.22
CA PRO A 433 3.91 -15.34 -25.61
C PRO A 433 5.33 -15.71 -26.06
N ASP A 434 5.46 -16.68 -26.96
CA ASP A 434 6.76 -17.12 -27.49
C ASP A 434 7.59 -15.95 -28.07
N SER A 435 6.92 -14.97 -28.70
CA SER A 435 7.55 -13.77 -29.26
C SER A 435 8.22 -12.85 -28.23
N GLU A 436 7.79 -12.92 -26.96
CA GLU A 436 8.34 -12.13 -25.85
C GLU A 436 9.17 -13.01 -24.89
N TYR A 437 9.10 -14.34 -25.05
CA TYR A 437 9.76 -15.27 -24.14
C TYR A 437 11.29 -15.22 -24.24
N GLU A 438 11.84 -14.88 -25.41
CA GLU A 438 13.29 -14.67 -25.55
C GLU A 438 13.77 -13.49 -24.70
N SER A 439 13.06 -12.36 -24.73
CA SER A 439 13.32 -11.20 -23.89
C SER A 439 13.18 -11.55 -22.40
N PHE A 440 12.13 -12.30 -22.04
CA PHE A 440 11.95 -12.81 -20.67
C PHE A 440 13.14 -13.68 -20.23
N TRP A 441 13.51 -14.65 -21.05
CA TRP A 441 14.52 -15.64 -20.70
C TRP A 441 15.91 -15.02 -20.58
N LYS A 442 16.24 -14.07 -21.47
CA LYS A 442 17.51 -13.33 -21.40
C LYS A 442 17.72 -12.62 -20.06
N GLU A 443 16.66 -12.06 -19.51
CA GLU A 443 16.72 -11.36 -18.22
C GLU A 443 16.59 -12.34 -17.05
N TYR A 444 15.62 -13.26 -17.08
CA TYR A 444 15.17 -13.97 -15.88
C TYR A 444 15.52 -15.47 -15.87
N SER A 445 16.31 -15.99 -16.82
CA SER A 445 16.70 -17.42 -16.86
C SER A 445 17.30 -17.89 -15.53
N THR A 446 18.27 -17.14 -14.99
CA THR A 446 18.94 -17.44 -13.73
C THR A 446 17.95 -17.46 -12.56
N ASN A 447 17.00 -16.53 -12.50
CA ASN A 447 15.95 -16.52 -11.49
C ASN A 447 15.11 -17.80 -11.55
N ILE A 448 14.67 -18.21 -12.74
CA ILE A 448 13.88 -19.45 -12.90
C ILE A 448 14.70 -20.69 -12.50
N LYS A 449 15.98 -20.74 -12.89
CA LYS A 449 16.89 -21.83 -12.54
C LYS A 449 17.12 -21.93 -11.03
N LEU A 450 17.33 -20.79 -10.36
CA LEU A 450 17.40 -20.73 -8.89
C LEU A 450 16.09 -21.19 -8.23
N GLY A 451 14.94 -20.82 -8.79
CA GLY A 451 13.65 -21.30 -8.31
C GLY A 451 13.52 -22.82 -8.34
N VAL A 452 14.03 -23.49 -9.39
CA VAL A 452 14.03 -24.97 -9.49
C VAL A 452 14.85 -25.60 -8.36
N ILE A 453 15.95 -24.96 -7.98
CA ILE A 453 16.84 -25.40 -6.90
C ILE A 453 16.15 -25.17 -5.53
N GLU A 454 15.65 -23.96 -5.29
CA GLU A 454 15.22 -23.48 -3.98
C GLU A 454 13.77 -23.81 -3.60
N ASP A 455 12.87 -24.01 -4.57
CA ASP A 455 11.44 -24.26 -4.31
C ASP A 455 11.00 -25.66 -4.80
N PRO A 456 11.22 -26.71 -3.98
CA PRO A 456 10.74 -28.06 -4.28
C PRO A 456 9.24 -28.13 -4.54
N SER A 457 8.44 -27.26 -3.90
CA SER A 457 6.97 -27.32 -3.98
C SER A 457 6.43 -26.83 -5.33
N ASN A 458 7.17 -25.95 -6.02
CA ASN A 458 6.83 -25.45 -7.35
C ASN A 458 7.78 -25.94 -8.45
N ARG A 459 8.76 -26.80 -8.13
CA ARG A 459 9.78 -27.29 -9.05
C ARG A 459 9.23 -27.82 -10.37
N SER A 460 8.18 -28.64 -10.33
CA SER A 460 7.55 -29.20 -11.53
C SER A 460 6.89 -28.14 -12.42
N ARG A 461 6.43 -27.02 -11.86
CA ARG A 461 5.87 -25.89 -12.62
C ARG A 461 6.97 -25.01 -13.19
N LEU A 462 8.03 -24.77 -12.42
CA LEU A 462 9.21 -24.02 -12.85
C LEU A 462 9.98 -24.74 -13.95
N ALA A 463 10.10 -26.07 -13.88
CA ALA A 463 10.76 -26.87 -14.92
C ALA A 463 10.12 -26.70 -16.31
N LYS A 464 8.81 -26.39 -16.37
CA LYS A 464 8.10 -26.12 -17.62
C LYS A 464 8.46 -24.78 -18.27
N LEU A 465 9.16 -23.90 -17.55
CA LEU A 465 9.64 -22.62 -18.03
C LEU A 465 11.10 -22.71 -18.51
N LEU A 466 11.79 -23.83 -18.28
CA LEU A 466 13.21 -23.97 -18.63
C LEU A 466 13.42 -24.08 -20.14
N ARG A 467 14.39 -23.30 -20.65
CA ARG A 467 14.90 -23.42 -22.01
C ARG A 467 16.41 -23.67 -21.99
N PHE A 468 16.88 -24.52 -22.89
CA PHE A 468 18.30 -24.83 -23.07
C PHE A 468 18.64 -24.87 -24.55
N HIS A 469 19.89 -24.60 -24.91
CA HIS A 469 20.39 -24.94 -26.23
C HIS A 469 20.44 -26.47 -26.38
N SER A 470 20.36 -26.95 -27.62
CA SER A 470 20.30 -28.37 -27.92
C SER A 470 21.06 -28.67 -29.21
N SER A 471 21.50 -29.93 -29.37
CA SER A 471 22.15 -30.44 -30.58
C SER A 471 21.29 -30.38 -31.85
N ARG A 472 20.01 -30.00 -31.74
CA ARG A 472 19.06 -29.95 -32.86
C ARG A 472 19.09 -28.64 -33.65
N GLY A 473 19.57 -27.54 -33.06
CA GLY A 473 19.53 -26.23 -33.73
C GLY A 473 20.14 -25.09 -32.93
N GLU A 474 20.10 -23.89 -33.47
CA GLU A 474 20.65 -22.69 -32.81
C GLU A 474 19.75 -22.17 -31.69
N GLU A 475 18.43 -22.20 -31.91
CA GLU A 475 17.44 -21.75 -30.95
C GLU A 475 17.38 -22.64 -29.69
N MET A 476 17.05 -22.03 -28.55
CA MET A 476 16.80 -22.79 -27.34
C MET A 476 15.46 -23.54 -27.41
N THR A 477 15.37 -24.71 -26.79
CA THR A 477 14.16 -25.53 -26.72
C THR A 477 13.65 -25.65 -25.30
N PHE A 478 12.33 -25.76 -25.11
CA PHE A 478 11.77 -26.18 -23.83
C PHE A 478 12.03 -27.68 -23.59
N LEU A 479 12.03 -28.09 -22.32
CA LEU A 479 12.10 -29.51 -21.95
C LEU A 479 10.90 -30.30 -22.50
N ALA A 480 9.71 -29.72 -22.53
CA ALA A 480 8.52 -30.34 -23.11
C ALA A 480 8.73 -30.70 -24.59
N ASP A 481 9.33 -29.79 -25.36
CA ASP A 481 9.56 -30.03 -26.78
C ASP A 481 10.69 -31.04 -27.01
N TYR A 482 11.70 -31.08 -26.14
CA TYR A 482 12.70 -32.15 -26.14
C TYR A 482 12.01 -33.50 -25.94
N VAL A 483 11.14 -33.61 -24.93
CA VAL A 483 10.41 -34.86 -24.61
C VAL A 483 9.52 -35.28 -25.77
N ALA A 484 8.80 -34.34 -26.39
CA ALA A 484 7.96 -34.60 -27.57
C ALA A 484 8.75 -35.15 -28.77
N ARG A 485 10.06 -34.94 -28.81
CA ARG A 485 10.97 -35.32 -29.90
C ARG A 485 11.88 -36.50 -29.53
N MET A 486 11.71 -37.07 -28.34
CA MET A 486 12.44 -38.25 -27.90
C MET A 486 12.16 -39.45 -28.81
N LYS A 487 13.18 -40.27 -29.02
CA LYS A 487 13.04 -41.49 -29.83
C LYS A 487 12.14 -42.53 -29.14
N PRO A 488 11.52 -43.45 -29.93
CA PRO A 488 10.94 -44.66 -29.37
C PRO A 488 11.97 -45.38 -28.49
N ASN A 489 11.60 -45.72 -27.25
CA ASN A 489 12.45 -46.33 -26.21
C ASN A 489 13.52 -45.43 -25.57
N GLN A 490 13.53 -44.12 -25.84
CA GLN A 490 14.35 -43.19 -25.07
C GLN A 490 13.67 -42.90 -23.74
N ASN A 491 14.36 -43.25 -22.64
CA ASN A 491 13.84 -43.09 -21.28
C ASN A 491 14.56 -42.01 -20.47
N HIS A 492 15.61 -41.39 -21.00
CA HIS A 492 16.41 -40.38 -20.31
C HIS A 492 16.59 -39.14 -21.19
N ILE A 493 16.63 -37.98 -20.54
CA ILE A 493 17.06 -36.71 -21.13
C ILE A 493 18.59 -36.64 -21.09
N TYR A 494 19.23 -36.53 -22.25
CA TYR A 494 20.69 -36.41 -22.33
C TYR A 494 21.10 -34.94 -22.31
N TYR A 495 22.07 -34.60 -21.45
CA TYR A 495 22.64 -33.27 -21.37
C TYR A 495 24.16 -33.32 -21.15
N ILE A 496 24.83 -32.21 -21.44
CA ILE A 496 26.25 -32.00 -21.15
C ILE A 496 26.48 -30.56 -20.69
N ALA A 497 27.31 -30.38 -19.67
CA ALA A 497 27.75 -29.08 -19.18
C ALA A 497 29.17 -28.75 -19.63
N GLY A 498 29.42 -27.47 -19.87
CA GLY A 498 30.74 -26.94 -20.19
C GLY A 498 30.77 -25.41 -20.16
N SER A 499 31.94 -24.83 -20.38
CA SER A 499 32.15 -23.38 -20.26
C SER A 499 31.57 -22.58 -21.42
N SER A 500 31.30 -23.24 -22.56
CA SER A 500 30.72 -22.61 -23.74
C SER A 500 30.01 -23.62 -24.64
N ARG A 501 29.09 -23.13 -25.48
CA ARG A 501 28.42 -23.95 -26.50
C ARG A 501 29.40 -24.66 -27.42
N ALA A 502 30.44 -23.93 -27.87
CA ALA A 502 31.44 -24.46 -28.80
C ALA A 502 32.24 -25.63 -28.21
N GLU A 503 32.47 -25.62 -26.89
CA GLU A 503 33.13 -26.70 -26.17
C GLU A 503 32.24 -27.95 -26.10
N VAL A 504 31.00 -27.79 -25.63
CA VAL A 504 30.10 -28.94 -25.42
C VAL A 504 29.64 -29.58 -26.73
N GLU A 505 29.51 -28.81 -27.80
CA GLU A 505 29.14 -29.30 -29.12
C GLU A 505 30.24 -30.14 -29.77
N LYS A 506 31.51 -29.80 -29.51
CA LYS A 506 32.68 -30.56 -29.98
C LYS A 506 33.10 -31.67 -29.01
N SER A 507 32.37 -31.86 -27.93
CA SER A 507 32.69 -32.86 -26.93
C SER A 507 32.54 -34.27 -27.49
N PRO A 508 33.53 -35.17 -27.32
CA PRO A 508 33.43 -36.57 -27.72
C PRO A 508 32.22 -37.30 -27.09
N PHE A 509 31.75 -36.82 -25.91
CA PHE A 509 30.58 -37.38 -25.22
C PHE A 509 29.26 -37.05 -25.94
N ALA A 510 29.13 -35.83 -26.48
CA ALA A 510 27.95 -35.41 -27.24
C ALA A 510 27.96 -36.00 -28.66
N GLU A 511 29.12 -36.01 -29.33
CA GLU A 511 29.27 -36.43 -30.73
C GLU A 511 28.71 -37.85 -30.98
N ARG A 512 28.98 -38.80 -30.08
CA ARG A 512 28.50 -40.18 -30.20
C ARG A 512 26.97 -40.29 -30.08
N LEU A 513 26.36 -39.52 -29.19
CA LEU A 513 24.90 -39.49 -28.98
C LEU A 513 24.20 -38.83 -30.19
N VAL A 514 24.72 -37.69 -30.63
CA VAL A 514 24.21 -36.94 -31.78
C VAL A 514 24.32 -37.75 -33.07
N ARG A 515 25.44 -38.45 -33.33
CA ARG A 515 25.57 -39.38 -34.47
C ARG A 515 24.58 -40.53 -34.44
N ARG A 516 24.20 -40.98 -33.24
CA ARG A 516 23.13 -41.98 -33.05
C ARG A 516 21.74 -41.36 -33.13
N GLY A 517 21.64 -40.07 -33.44
CA GLY A 517 20.42 -39.28 -33.58
C GLY A 517 19.71 -38.96 -32.26
N TYR A 518 20.37 -39.07 -31.12
CA TYR A 518 19.82 -38.58 -29.85
C TYR A 518 20.01 -37.07 -29.77
N GLU A 519 18.98 -36.38 -29.27
CA GLU A 519 19.07 -34.96 -28.94
C GLU A 519 19.82 -34.80 -27.61
N VAL A 520 20.77 -33.86 -27.53
CA VAL A 520 21.55 -33.58 -26.32
C VAL A 520 21.38 -32.10 -25.95
N LEU A 521 20.99 -31.82 -24.70
CA LEU A 521 20.93 -30.46 -24.16
C LEU A 521 22.32 -29.94 -23.82
N TYR A 522 22.57 -28.67 -24.11
CA TYR A 522 23.81 -27.98 -23.86
C TYR A 522 23.63 -26.99 -22.72
N LEU A 523 24.34 -27.25 -21.62
CA LEU A 523 24.34 -26.43 -20.41
C LEU A 523 25.61 -25.57 -20.43
N THR A 524 25.43 -24.26 -20.45
CA THR A 524 26.55 -23.31 -20.67
C THR A 524 26.65 -22.26 -19.57
N GLU A 525 25.69 -22.23 -18.64
CA GLU A 525 25.75 -21.38 -17.46
C GLU A 525 26.12 -22.20 -16.22
N ALA A 526 26.87 -21.59 -15.29
CA ALA A 526 27.31 -22.27 -14.07
C ALA A 526 26.14 -22.81 -13.22
N VAL A 527 24.97 -22.15 -13.27
CA VAL A 527 23.77 -22.56 -12.53
C VAL A 527 23.03 -23.75 -13.16
N ASP A 528 23.27 -24.04 -14.44
CA ASP A 528 22.51 -25.05 -15.20
C ASP A 528 22.67 -26.45 -14.60
N GLU A 529 23.89 -26.83 -14.25
CA GLU A 529 24.19 -28.15 -13.70
C GLU A 529 23.50 -28.36 -12.35
N TYR A 530 23.53 -27.34 -11.48
CA TYR A 530 22.82 -27.37 -10.20
C TYR A 530 21.30 -27.39 -10.40
N CYS A 531 20.80 -26.68 -11.41
CA CYS A 531 19.38 -26.63 -11.76
C CYS A 531 18.86 -28.00 -12.17
N LEU A 532 19.50 -28.64 -13.16
CA LEU A 532 19.09 -29.98 -13.61
C LEU A 532 19.36 -31.06 -12.56
N SER A 533 20.44 -30.97 -11.78
CA SER A 533 20.69 -31.91 -10.67
C SER A 533 19.61 -31.85 -9.59
N SER A 534 18.96 -30.69 -9.43
CA SER A 534 17.83 -30.51 -8.50
C SER A 534 16.50 -31.01 -9.06
N LEU A 535 16.44 -31.37 -10.35
CA LEU A 535 15.26 -31.85 -11.07
C LEU A 535 15.37 -33.37 -11.31
N PRO A 536 14.86 -34.22 -10.39
CA PRO A 536 15.07 -35.66 -10.46
C PRO A 536 14.37 -36.34 -11.64
N GLU A 537 13.26 -35.79 -12.11
CA GLU A 537 12.51 -36.26 -13.27
C GLU A 537 11.78 -35.11 -13.96
N TYR A 538 11.52 -35.26 -15.27
CA TYR A 538 10.63 -34.38 -16.03
C TYR A 538 9.71 -35.21 -16.94
N ASP A 539 8.39 -35.08 -16.77
CA ASP A 539 7.38 -35.89 -17.48
C ASP A 539 7.68 -37.42 -17.47
N GLY A 540 8.23 -37.90 -16.35
CA GLY A 540 8.59 -39.32 -16.13
C GLY A 540 9.87 -39.77 -16.86
N LYS A 541 10.73 -38.84 -17.28
CA LYS A 541 12.01 -39.06 -17.97
C LYS A 541 13.22 -38.58 -17.16
#